data_AF-A0A7C2LHD2-F1
#
_entry.id   AF-A0A7C2LHD2-F1
#
_cell.length_a   1.000
_cell.length_b   1.000
_cell.length_c   1.000
_cell.angle_alpha   90.00
_cell.angle_beta   90.00
_cell.angle_gamma   90.00
#
_symmetry.space_group_name_H-M   'P 1'
#
loop_
_entity.id
_entity.type
_entity.pdbx_description
1 polymer ?
#
loop_
_entity_poly.entity_id
_entity_poly.type
_entity_poly.pdbx_seq_one_letter_code
_entity_poly.pdbx_strand_id
1 'polypeptide(L)'
;MGRKRRKIIRKTVKPPPSIFICPLCNHEAVSVVHEKGSDVARVTCGFCKVSREVPWYPSYTPVDAYAAWYDLVTKGVENVKTGQS
;
A
#
# COMPACT_ATOMS: atom_id res chain seq x y z
N MET A 1 -40.12 8.41 -35.51
CA MET A 1 -38.78 8.89 -35.13
C MET A 1 -38.64 8.83 -33.62
N GLY A 2 -37.91 7.85 -33.07
CA GLY A 2 -37.65 7.76 -31.63
C GLY A 2 -36.22 7.32 -31.42
N ARG A 3 -35.30 8.26 -31.17
CA ARG A 3 -33.88 7.98 -30.96
C ARG A 3 -33.74 7.10 -29.72
N LYS A 4 -33.37 5.82 -29.89
CA LYS A 4 -32.99 4.93 -28.77
C LYS A 4 -31.86 5.60 -27.99
N ARG A 5 -32.11 5.98 -26.74
CA ARG A 5 -31.13 6.58 -25.84
C ARG A 5 -30.02 5.56 -25.57
N ARG A 6 -28.77 5.91 -25.88
CA ARG A 6 -27.59 5.10 -25.56
C ARG A 6 -27.49 4.92 -24.05
N LYS A 7 -27.36 3.69 -23.58
CA LYS A 7 -27.11 3.37 -22.16
C LYS A 7 -25.71 3.89 -21.80
N ILE A 8 -25.63 4.83 -20.86
CA ILE A 8 -24.36 5.34 -20.33
C ILE A 8 -23.75 4.21 -19.49
N ILE A 9 -22.75 3.53 -20.04
CA ILE A 9 -21.96 2.54 -19.29
C ILE A 9 -21.00 3.34 -18.40
N ARG A 10 -21.34 3.46 -17.12
CA ARG A 10 -20.43 4.03 -16.12
C ARG A 10 -19.27 3.04 -15.97
N LYS A 11 -18.04 3.48 -16.27
CA LYS A 11 -16.84 2.68 -16.02
C LYS A 11 -16.66 2.56 -14.51
N THR A 12 -16.72 1.35 -13.98
CA THR A 12 -16.33 1.09 -12.58
C THR A 12 -14.86 1.46 -12.44
N VAL A 13 -14.56 2.45 -11.61
CA VAL A 13 -13.18 2.76 -11.22
C VAL A 13 -12.66 1.52 -10.52
N LYS A 14 -11.67 0.83 -11.12
CA LYS A 14 -11.04 -0.32 -10.47
C LYS A 14 -10.44 0.18 -9.15
N PRO A 15 -10.68 -0.51 -8.03
CA PRO A 15 -10.02 -0.14 -6.78
C PRO A 15 -8.50 -0.15 -7.00
N PRO A 16 -7.75 0.73 -6.33
CA PRO A 16 -6.30 0.68 -6.37
C PRO A 16 -5.83 -0.74 -6.01
N PRO A 17 -4.75 -1.23 -6.65
CA PRO A 17 -4.28 -2.59 -6.45
C PRO A 17 -4.03 -2.84 -4.96
N SER A 18 -4.62 -3.92 -4.44
CA SER A 18 -4.45 -4.34 -3.04
C SER A 18 -3.17 -5.14 -2.78
N ILE A 19 -2.41 -5.43 -3.85
CA ILE A 19 -1.26 -6.32 -3.83
C ILE A 19 -0.02 -5.53 -4.25
N PHE A 20 0.98 -5.48 -3.37
CA PHE A 20 2.25 -4.80 -3.61
C PHE A 20 3.41 -5.80 -3.65
N ILE A 21 4.53 -5.37 -4.23
CA ILE A 21 5.77 -6.14 -4.34
C ILE A 21 6.55 -6.02 -3.03
N CYS A 22 7.09 -7.12 -2.51
CA CYS A 22 7.98 -7.07 -1.35
C CYS A 22 9.42 -6.73 -1.77
N PRO A 23 10.12 -5.76 -1.15
CA PRO A 23 11.52 -5.45 -1.47
C PRO A 23 12.51 -6.55 -1.08
N LEU A 24 12.15 -7.40 -0.13
CA LEU A 24 13.07 -8.44 0.40
C LEU A 24 13.04 -9.72 -0.43
N CYS A 25 11.84 -10.15 -0.85
CA CYS A 25 11.65 -11.43 -1.54
C CYS A 25 11.13 -11.27 -2.98
N ASN A 26 10.91 -10.04 -3.43
CA ASN A 26 10.50 -9.69 -4.79
C ASN A 26 9.20 -10.36 -5.29
N HIS A 27 8.34 -10.81 -4.36
CA HIS A 27 7.04 -11.41 -4.65
C HIS A 27 5.89 -10.40 -4.43
N GLU A 28 4.87 -10.47 -5.29
CA GLU A 28 3.61 -9.71 -5.19
C GLU A 28 2.68 -10.30 -4.11
N ALA A 29 3.08 -10.18 -2.85
CA ALA A 29 2.40 -10.81 -1.71
C ALA A 29 2.21 -9.87 -0.52
N VAL A 30 2.37 -8.55 -0.70
CA VAL A 30 2.19 -7.58 0.38
C VAL A 30 0.74 -7.13 0.45
N SER A 31 0.12 -7.31 1.61
CA SER A 31 -1.24 -6.89 1.93
C SER A 31 -1.26 -5.84 3.03
N VAL A 32 -2.15 -4.86 2.88
CA VAL A 32 -2.39 -3.77 3.84
C VAL A 32 -3.74 -3.99 4.49
N VAL A 33 -3.76 -4.13 5.81
CA VAL A 33 -4.96 -4.29 6.62
C VAL A 33 -5.05 -3.08 7.55
N HIS A 34 -6.13 -2.31 7.44
CA HIS A 34 -6.42 -1.22 8.36
C HIS A 34 -7.77 -1.49 9.04
N GLU A 35 -7.82 -1.35 10.36
CA GLU A 35 -9.07 -1.45 11.10
C GLU A 35 -9.72 -0.06 11.19
N LYS A 36 -11.05 0.02 10.98
CA LYS A 36 -11.77 1.30 11.05
C LYS A 36 -11.76 1.83 12.48
N GLY A 37 -11.06 2.94 12.71
CA GLY A 37 -10.89 3.55 14.04
C GLY A 37 -9.51 3.30 14.65
N SER A 38 -8.64 2.56 13.98
CA SER A 38 -7.23 2.45 14.35
C SER A 38 -6.41 3.55 13.68
N ASP A 39 -5.52 4.19 14.44
CA ASP A 39 -4.50 5.12 13.93
C ASP A 39 -3.31 4.39 13.28
N VAL A 40 -3.35 3.06 13.22
CA VAL A 40 -2.31 2.22 12.61
C VAL A 40 -2.88 1.27 11.57
N ALA A 41 -2.12 1.06 10.51
CA ALA A 41 -2.35 0.03 9.52
C ALA A 41 -1.26 -1.04 9.62
N ARG A 42 -1.67 -2.30 9.46
CA ARG A 42 -0.79 -3.45 9.46
C ARG A 42 -0.46 -3.85 8.03
N VAL A 43 0.83 -3.79 7.68
CA VAL A 43 1.33 -4.21 6.37
C VAL A 43 2.09 -5.51 6.53
N THR A 44 1.70 -6.55 5.78
CA THR A 44 2.26 -7.90 5.91
C THR A 44 2.58 -8.50 4.55
N CYS A 45 3.76 -9.10 4.42
CA CYS A 45 4.11 -9.93 3.27
C CYS A 45 3.74 -11.40 3.55
N GLY A 46 2.90 -12.00 2.70
CA GLY A 46 2.49 -13.41 2.81
C GLY A 46 3.59 -14.42 2.47
N PHE A 47 4.67 -14.01 1.78
CA PHE A 47 5.76 -14.89 1.38
C PHE A 47 6.88 -14.94 2.43
N CYS A 48 7.53 -13.80 2.71
CA CYS A 48 8.61 -13.73 3.70
C CYS A 48 8.12 -13.55 5.16
N LYS A 49 6.80 -13.45 5.37
CA LYS A 49 6.14 -13.28 6.69
C LYS A 49 6.53 -12.00 7.45
N VAL A 50 7.18 -11.03 6.79
CA VAL A 50 7.51 -9.74 7.40
C VAL A 50 6.23 -8.94 7.59
N SER A 51 5.95 -8.57 8.84
CA SER A 51 4.81 -7.71 9.19
C SER A 51 5.30 -6.52 10.02
N ARG A 52 4.79 -5.33 9.72
CA ARG A 52 5.01 -4.12 10.51
C ARG A 52 3.73 -3.29 10.57
N GLU A 53 3.61 -2.55 11.64
CA GLU A 53 2.55 -1.57 11.84
C GLU A 53 3.10 -0.20 11.43
N VAL A 54 2.30 0.54 10.67
CA VAL A 54 2.62 1.89 10.18
C VAL A 54 1.52 2.85 10.58
N PRO A 55 1.83 4.13 10.84
CA PRO A 55 0.80 5.12 11.15
C PRO A 55 -0.14 5.31 9.95
N TRP A 56 -1.44 5.39 10.24
CA TRP A 56 -2.50 5.55 9.25
C TRP A 56 -3.27 6.85 9.51
N TYR A 57 -3.14 7.80 8.59
CA TYR A 57 -3.87 9.05 8.65
C TYR A 57 -5.17 8.97 7.81
N PRO A 58 -6.20 9.77 8.11
CA PRO A 58 -7.48 9.71 7.39
C PRO A 58 -7.38 10.02 5.89
N SER A 59 -6.32 10.70 5.45
CA SER A 59 -6.05 10.97 4.03
C SER A 59 -5.17 9.92 3.36
N TYR A 60 -4.68 8.91 4.09
CA TYR A 60 -3.77 7.91 3.55
C TYR A 60 -4.51 6.88 2.71
N THR A 61 -3.82 6.45 1.67
CA THR A 61 -4.20 5.33 0.83
C THR A 61 -3.36 4.10 1.19
N PRO A 62 -3.75 2.89 0.76
CA PRO A 62 -2.94 1.68 0.95
C PRO A 62 -1.51 1.81 0.40
N VAL A 63 -1.32 2.67 -0.61
CA VAL A 63 -0.01 2.95 -1.21
C VAL A 63 0.90 3.70 -0.23
N ASP A 64 0.35 4.66 0.52
CA ASP A 64 1.12 5.44 1.50
C ASP A 64 1.58 4.56 2.66
N ALA A 65 0.72 3.66 3.14
CA ALA A 65 1.08 2.66 4.14
C ALA A 65 2.17 1.69 3.62
N TYR A 66 2.06 1.28 2.35
CA TYR A 66 3.10 0.46 1.71
C TYR A 66 4.44 1.21 1.61
N ALA A 67 4.43 2.50 1.25
CA ALA A 67 5.66 3.31 1.17
C ALA A 67 6.34 3.44 2.54
N ALA A 68 5.58 3.72 3.60
CA ALA A 68 6.12 3.76 4.96
C ALA A 68 6.69 2.40 5.39
N TRP A 69 6.01 1.30 5.05
CA TRP A 69 6.52 -0.04 5.32
C TRP A 69 7.78 -0.37 4.52
N TYR A 70 7.83 0.01 3.24
CA TYR A 70 8.99 -0.17 2.37
C TYR A 70 10.21 0.52 2.96
N ASP A 71 10.06 1.77 3.39
CA ASP A 71 11.09 2.54 4.06
C ASP A 71 11.55 1.86 5.35
N LEU A 72 10.65 1.36 6.20
CA LEU A 72 11.04 0.67 7.43
C LEU A 72 11.83 -0.62 7.16
N VAL A 73 11.45 -1.34 6.12
CA VAL A 73 12.08 -2.62 5.74
C VAL A 73 13.43 -2.41 5.05
N THR A 74 13.56 -1.35 4.26
CA THR A 74 14.80 -1.00 3.54
C THR A 74 15.77 -0.18 4.39
N LYS A 75 15.30 0.84 5.11
CA LYS A 75 16.11 1.66 6.04
C LYS A 75 16.55 0.89 7.28
N GLY A 76 15.95 -0.26 7.58
CA GLY A 76 16.53 -1.23 8.52
C GLY A 76 17.92 -1.75 8.13
N VAL A 77 18.37 -1.46 6.89
CA VAL A 77 19.71 -1.75 6.37
C VAL A 77 20.64 -0.53 6.47
N GLU A 78 20.12 0.68 6.68
CA GLU A 78 20.89 1.92 6.67
C GLU A 78 21.16 2.43 8.09
N ASN A 79 22.13 1.80 8.77
CA ASN A 79 22.92 2.53 9.74
C ASN A 79 23.66 3.67 9.02
N VAL A 80 23.03 4.83 9.06
CA VAL A 80 23.60 6.19 9.09
C VAL A 80 25.12 6.24 8.86
N LYS A 81 25.52 6.61 7.64
CA LYS A 81 26.75 7.36 7.38
C LYS A 81 26.52 8.36 6.25
N THR A 82 25.77 9.42 6.52
CA THR A 82 25.95 10.67 5.78
C THR A 82 26.68 11.63 6.69
N GLY A 83 28.01 11.53 6.65
CA GLY A 83 28.89 12.60 7.09
C GLY A 83 28.60 13.83 6.24
N GLN A 84 28.21 14.91 6.92
CA GLN A 84 28.21 16.25 6.36
C GLN A 84 29.67 16.68 6.16
N SER A 85 29.99 17.27 5.02
CA SER A 85 31.18 18.10 4.79
C SER A 85 30.83 19.16 3.77
#